data_AF-A0A1F0FTU8-F1
#
_entry.id   AF-A0A1F0FTU8-F1
#
_cell.length_a   1.000
_cell.length_b   1.000
_cell.length_c   1.000
_cell.angle_alpha   90.00
_cell.angle_beta   90.00
_cell.angle_gamma   90.00
#
_symmetry.space_group_name_H-M   'P 1'
#
loop_
_entity.id
_entity.type
_entity.pdbx_description
1 polymer ?
#
loop_
_entity_poly.entity_id
_entity_poly.type
_entity_poly.pdbx_seq_one_letter_code
_entity_poly.pdbx_strand_id
1 'polypeptide(L)'
;MKSSQRLKALLYRTVVGLLLINLLWWVASIILSSTAIISPLKVYQALPTLLSQEMGRHLWASLYRVLLGLPIAFVLGMSMAYAMYRWHRFGRVMSAFTYLAYPIPKLALLPIVMLIAGLGDGGKITMIVLIILFQIIVNIRDSLYNIPRESFLITTSLGATSWQVYRHVLLPATLPDTLSTLRVAIGTAISVLFVTETYGTDKGMGYFIIDSWMRFDYISMYGGIAILSIAGFLLFLLTDLLELLLCPWQELSPSDK
;
A
#
# COMPACT_ATOMS: atom_id res chain seq x y z
N MET A 1 -21.84 2.47 -20.41
CA MET A 1 -22.80 1.94 -19.39
C MET A 1 -22.14 1.05 -18.33
N LYS A 2 -21.27 0.07 -18.66
CA LYS A 2 -20.61 -0.80 -17.67
C LYS A 2 -19.70 -0.06 -16.65
N SER A 3 -18.99 1.00 -17.04
CA SER A 3 -18.09 1.76 -16.14
C SER A 3 -18.82 2.54 -15.03
N SER A 4 -19.98 3.14 -15.35
CA SER A 4 -20.79 3.88 -14.37
C SER A 4 -21.38 2.97 -13.29
N GLN A 5 -21.77 1.74 -13.64
CA GLN A 5 -22.25 0.76 -12.67
C GLN A 5 -21.13 0.25 -11.75
N ARG A 6 -19.91 0.05 -12.28
CA ARG A 6 -18.73 -0.32 -11.48
C ARG A 6 -18.37 0.76 -10.46
N LEU A 7 -18.38 2.04 -10.89
CA LEU A 7 -18.14 3.16 -9.99
C LEU A 7 -19.17 3.23 -8.87
N LYS A 8 -20.46 3.04 -9.18
CA LYS A 8 -21.53 3.02 -8.17
C LYS A 8 -21.35 1.88 -7.16
N ALA A 9 -20.99 0.67 -7.62
CA ALA A 9 -20.75 -0.46 -6.74
C ALA A 9 -19.54 -0.23 -5.83
N LEU A 10 -18.48 0.37 -6.35
CA LEU A 10 -17.30 0.73 -5.57
C LEU A 10 -17.62 1.78 -4.50
N LEU A 11 -18.31 2.86 -4.88
CA LEU A 11 -18.76 3.89 -3.94
C LEU A 11 -19.69 3.34 -2.86
N TYR A 12 -20.57 2.41 -3.23
CA TYR A 12 -21.44 1.76 -2.26
C TYR A 12 -20.63 0.95 -1.23
N ARG A 13 -19.70 0.10 -1.68
CA ARG A 13 -18.83 -0.69 -0.80
C ARG A 13 -17.99 0.18 0.13
N THR A 14 -17.43 1.27 -0.38
CA THR A 14 -16.59 2.18 0.42
C THR A 14 -17.41 2.96 1.45
N VAL A 15 -18.57 3.48 1.07
CA VAL A 15 -19.45 4.21 2.00
C VAL A 15 -19.97 3.27 3.09
N VAL A 16 -20.42 2.06 2.74
CA VAL A 16 -20.86 1.07 3.73
C VAL A 16 -19.72 0.68 4.66
N GLY A 17 -18.51 0.43 4.15
CA GLY A 17 -17.35 0.12 4.97
C GLY A 17 -16.97 1.25 5.93
N LEU A 18 -16.98 2.50 5.46
CA LEU A 18 -16.67 3.68 6.27
C LEU A 18 -17.71 3.89 7.38
N LEU A 19 -19.00 3.71 7.06
CA LEU A 19 -20.08 3.78 8.03
C LEU A 19 -19.96 2.68 9.09
N LEU A 20 -19.65 1.44 8.67
CA LEU A 20 -19.46 0.32 9.60
C LEU A 20 -18.28 0.55 10.56
N ILE A 21 -17.12 1.01 10.05
CA ILE A 21 -15.97 1.31 10.90
C ILE A 21 -16.29 2.42 11.92
N ASN A 22 -16.96 3.49 11.48
CA ASN A 22 -17.37 4.58 12.36
C ASN A 22 -18.41 4.15 13.39
N LEU A 23 -19.37 3.32 12.98
CA LEU A 23 -20.38 2.77 13.88
C LEU A 23 -19.73 1.89 14.95
N LEU A 24 -18.82 0.99 14.56
CA LEU A 24 -18.09 0.15 15.49
C LEU A 24 -17.25 0.98 16.47
N TRP A 25 -16.56 2.01 15.99
CA TRP A 25 -15.79 2.90 16.86
C TRP A 25 -16.68 3.70 17.82
N TRP A 26 -17.82 4.21 17.35
CA TRP A 26 -18.78 4.92 18.18
C TRP A 26 -19.40 4.01 19.26
N VAL A 27 -19.84 2.81 18.89
CA VAL A 27 -20.37 1.81 19.83
C VAL A 27 -19.32 1.43 20.86
N ALA A 28 -18.06 1.19 20.44
CA ALA A 28 -16.97 0.90 21.36
C ALA A 28 -16.70 2.05 22.36
N SER A 29 -16.79 3.31 21.90
CA SER A 29 -16.64 4.48 22.77
C SER A 29 -17.71 4.54 23.86
N ILE A 30 -18.95 4.16 23.56
CA ILE A 30 -20.04 4.13 24.54
C ILE A 30 -19.86 2.97 25.53
N ILE A 31 -19.60 1.76 25.02
CA ILE A 31 -19.51 0.55 25.86
C ILE A 31 -18.36 0.66 26.86
N LEU A 32 -17.19 1.13 26.43
CA LEU A 32 -16.03 1.18 27.31
C LEU A 32 -16.08 2.35 28.30
N SER A 33 -16.86 3.41 28.03
CA SER A 33 -17.08 4.57 28.93
C SER A 33 -15.79 5.09 29.61
N SER A 34 -14.66 4.95 28.91
CA SER A 34 -13.32 5.20 29.42
C SER A 34 -12.71 6.40 28.70
N THR A 35 -11.88 7.17 29.41
CA THR A 35 -11.08 8.26 28.83
C THR A 35 -10.11 7.76 27.75
N ALA A 36 -9.89 6.45 27.65
CA ALA A 36 -9.04 5.83 26.64
C ALA A 36 -9.63 5.84 25.22
N ILE A 37 -10.96 5.77 25.04
CA ILE A 37 -11.61 5.77 23.71
C ILE A 37 -12.43 7.04 23.53
N ILE A 38 -11.87 7.97 22.77
CA ILE A 38 -12.57 9.20 22.38
C ILE A 38 -13.58 8.89 21.28
N SER A 39 -14.79 9.46 21.43
CA SER A 39 -15.83 9.36 20.43
C SER A 39 -15.39 9.93 19.07
N PRO A 40 -15.69 9.28 17.93
CA PRO A 40 -15.31 9.76 16.60
C PRO A 40 -15.77 11.20 16.32
N LEU A 41 -16.95 11.58 16.80
CA LEU A 41 -17.51 12.93 16.59
C LEU A 41 -16.60 14.03 17.18
N LYS A 42 -16.08 13.85 18.40
CA LYS A 42 -15.16 14.81 19.03
C LYS A 42 -13.85 14.92 18.26
N VAL A 43 -13.34 13.80 17.75
CA VAL A 43 -12.11 13.79 16.93
C VAL A 43 -12.33 14.56 15.65
N TYR A 44 -13.43 14.30 14.93
CA TYR A 44 -13.73 14.98 13.68
C TYR A 44 -14.00 16.47 13.84
N GLN A 45 -14.57 16.90 14.96
CA GLN A 45 -14.74 18.32 15.28
C GLN A 45 -13.39 19.03 15.53
N ALA A 46 -12.40 18.33 16.08
CA ALA A 46 -11.07 18.88 16.34
C ALA A 46 -10.14 18.83 15.11
N LEU A 47 -10.43 18.00 14.10
CA LEU A 47 -9.56 17.85 12.93
C LEU A 47 -9.24 19.15 12.19
N PRO A 48 -10.20 20.06 11.89
CA PRO A 48 -9.90 21.28 11.15
C PRO A 48 -8.89 22.17 11.88
N THR A 49 -9.03 22.30 13.21
CA THR A 49 -8.09 23.08 14.03
C THR A 49 -6.72 22.41 14.08
N LEU A 50 -6.66 21.09 14.25
CA LEU A 50 -5.40 20.34 14.28
C LEU A 50 -4.64 20.42 12.94
N LEU A 51 -5.36 20.33 11.82
CA LEU A 51 -4.80 20.46 10.48
C LEU A 51 -4.20 21.83 10.22
N SER A 52 -4.85 22.90 10.69
CA SER A 52 -4.39 24.28 10.47
C SER A 52 -3.15 24.67 11.27
N GLN A 53 -2.84 23.93 12.33
CA GLN A 53 -1.69 24.19 13.21
C GLN A 53 -0.49 23.34 12.77
N GLU A 54 -0.17 22.30 13.53
CA GLU A 54 1.06 21.51 13.34
C GLU A 54 0.84 20.30 12.42
N MET A 55 -0.36 19.69 12.44
CA MET A 55 -0.59 18.37 11.83
C MET A 55 -0.40 18.34 10.31
N GLY A 56 -0.68 19.46 9.62
CA GLY A 56 -0.50 19.56 8.16
C GLY A 56 0.94 19.29 7.71
N ARG A 57 1.94 19.78 8.46
CA ARG A 57 3.36 19.55 8.17
C ARG A 57 3.76 18.09 8.33
N HIS A 58 3.23 17.44 9.38
CA HIS A 58 3.45 16.02 9.64
C HIS A 58 2.82 15.15 8.55
N LEU A 59 1.59 15.47 8.14
CA LEU A 59 0.89 14.77 7.08
C LEU A 59 1.64 14.86 5.75
N TRP A 60 2.11 16.06 5.38
CA TRP A 60 2.87 16.25 4.15
C TRP A 60 4.18 15.45 4.15
N ALA A 61 4.93 15.46 5.24
CA ALA A 61 6.17 14.69 5.37
C ALA A 61 5.93 13.19 5.18
N SER A 62 4.87 12.65 5.79
CA SER A 62 4.48 11.25 5.64
C SER A 62 4.06 10.90 4.22
N LEU A 63 3.19 11.72 3.61
CA LEU A 63 2.76 11.53 2.23
C LEU A 63 3.94 11.57 1.26
N TYR A 64 4.85 12.53 1.41
CA TYR A 64 6.06 12.65 0.61
C TYR A 64 6.91 11.37 0.66
N ARG A 65 7.15 10.83 1.86
CA ARG A 65 7.94 9.60 2.04
C ARG A 65 7.28 8.40 1.37
N VAL A 66 5.96 8.26 1.48
CA VAL A 66 5.19 7.18 0.84
C VAL A 66 5.19 7.34 -0.69
N LEU A 67 4.96 8.55 -1.19
CA LEU A 67 4.94 8.87 -2.62
C LEU A 67 6.30 8.71 -3.29
N LEU A 68 7.41 8.74 -2.55
CA LEU A 68 8.73 8.38 -3.08
C LEU A 68 9.05 6.89 -2.90
N GLY A 69 8.81 6.33 -1.72
CA GLY A 69 9.17 4.95 -1.40
C GLY A 69 8.40 3.93 -2.22
N LEU A 70 7.09 4.13 -2.41
CA LEU A 70 6.25 3.19 -3.17
C LEU A 70 6.68 3.07 -4.64
N PRO A 71 6.80 4.16 -5.43
CA PRO A 71 7.24 4.06 -6.82
C PRO A 71 8.63 3.45 -6.97
N ILE A 72 9.58 3.79 -6.08
CA ILE A 72 10.92 3.20 -6.12
C ILE A 72 10.85 1.69 -5.90
N ALA A 73 10.13 1.24 -4.87
CA ALA A 73 9.94 -0.18 -4.59
C ALA A 73 9.27 -0.90 -5.76
N PHE A 74 8.28 -0.26 -6.39
CA PHE A 74 7.52 -0.82 -7.49
C PHE A 74 8.34 -0.98 -8.75
N VAL A 75 9.06 0.06 -9.16
CA VAL A 75 9.94 0.02 -10.34
C VAL A 75 11.02 -1.03 -10.16
N LEU A 76 11.68 -1.07 -9.00
CA LEU A 76 12.71 -2.07 -8.72
C LEU A 76 12.13 -3.49 -8.65
N GLY A 77 11.01 -3.67 -7.94
CA GLY A 77 10.39 -4.98 -7.74
C GLY A 77 9.84 -5.57 -9.02
N MET A 78 9.14 -4.77 -9.83
CA MET A 78 8.60 -5.20 -11.11
C MET A 78 9.70 -5.51 -12.12
N SER A 79 10.76 -4.69 -12.16
CA SER A 79 11.94 -4.94 -13.01
C SER A 79 12.62 -6.26 -12.63
N MET A 80 12.79 -6.51 -11.33
CA MET A 80 13.40 -7.74 -10.82
C MET A 80 12.52 -8.96 -11.11
N ALA A 81 11.21 -8.90 -10.85
CA ALA A 81 10.27 -9.98 -11.14
C ALA A 81 10.27 -10.35 -12.63
N TYR A 82 10.26 -9.36 -13.51
CA TYR A 82 10.33 -9.58 -14.96
C TYR A 82 11.68 -10.17 -15.40
N ALA A 83 12.79 -9.69 -14.84
CA ALA A 83 14.12 -10.26 -15.10
C ALA A 83 14.22 -11.73 -14.66
N MET A 84 13.64 -12.07 -13.50
CA MET A 84 13.55 -13.44 -13.00
C MET A 84 12.75 -14.35 -13.94
N TYR A 85 11.63 -13.83 -14.47
CA TYR A 85 10.80 -14.55 -15.43
C TYR A 85 11.51 -14.76 -16.78
N ARG A 86 12.16 -13.72 -17.31
CA ARG A 86 12.78 -13.73 -18.64
C ARG A 86 14.05 -14.58 -18.72
N TRP A 87 14.87 -14.57 -17.67
CA TRP A 87 16.16 -15.26 -17.65
C TRP A 87 16.17 -16.43 -16.66
N HIS A 88 15.93 -17.64 -17.17
CA HIS A 88 15.75 -18.83 -16.32
C HIS A 88 16.90 -19.12 -15.33
N ARG A 89 18.16 -18.86 -15.70
CA ARG A 89 19.31 -19.01 -14.78
C ARG A 89 19.27 -17.98 -13.65
N PHE A 90 19.02 -16.72 -14.00
CA PHE A 90 18.89 -15.62 -13.04
C PHE A 90 17.68 -15.83 -12.12
N GLY A 91 16.53 -16.21 -12.68
CA GLY A 91 15.31 -16.54 -11.93
C GLY A 91 15.50 -17.62 -10.89
N ARG A 92 16.25 -18.70 -11.18
CA ARG A 92 16.55 -19.76 -10.20
C ARG A 92 17.37 -19.23 -9.01
N VAL A 93 18.44 -18.47 -9.28
CA VAL A 93 19.31 -17.93 -8.22
C VAL A 93 18.55 -16.90 -7.37
N MET A 94 17.86 -15.96 -8.02
CA MET A 94 17.08 -14.95 -7.32
C MET A 94 15.89 -15.54 -6.58
N SER A 95 15.27 -16.61 -7.08
CA SER A 95 14.19 -17.29 -6.36
C SER A 95 14.68 -17.89 -5.05
N ALA A 96 15.87 -18.50 -5.02
CA ALA A 96 16.48 -18.98 -3.80
C ALA A 96 16.83 -17.83 -2.83
N PHE A 97 17.37 -16.72 -3.36
CA PHE A 97 17.66 -15.53 -2.56
C PHE A 97 16.39 -14.94 -1.94
N THR A 98 15.34 -14.71 -2.74
CA THR A 98 14.06 -14.19 -2.28
C THR A 98 13.43 -15.14 -1.26
N TYR A 99 13.50 -16.45 -1.47
CA TYR A 99 12.98 -17.45 -0.52
C TYR A 99 13.65 -17.35 0.86
N LEU A 100 14.97 -17.12 0.91
CA LEU A 100 15.70 -16.94 2.17
C LEU A 100 15.53 -15.55 2.77
N ALA A 101 15.40 -14.52 1.94
CA ALA A 101 15.24 -13.14 2.39
C ALA A 101 13.81 -12.83 2.88
N TYR A 102 12.79 -13.53 2.36
CA TYR A 102 11.39 -13.24 2.65
C TYR A 102 10.97 -13.44 4.12
N PRO A 103 11.46 -14.44 4.88
CA PRO A 103 11.11 -14.61 6.30
C PRO A 103 11.80 -13.61 7.25
N ILE A 104 12.82 -12.88 6.78
CA ILE A 104 13.59 -11.97 7.64
C ILE A 104 12.66 -10.86 8.17
N PRO A 105 12.59 -10.59 9.49
CA PRO A 105 11.82 -9.50 10.03
C PRO A 105 12.47 -8.16 9.64
N LYS A 106 12.09 -7.63 8.48
CA LYS A 106 12.75 -6.45 7.89
C LYS A 106 12.65 -5.21 8.79
N LEU A 107 11.61 -5.10 9.60
CA LEU A 107 11.49 -4.06 10.63
C LEU A 107 12.61 -4.13 11.67
N ALA A 108 13.14 -5.32 11.99
CA ALA A 108 14.28 -5.47 12.90
C ALA A 108 15.59 -4.93 12.32
N LEU A 109 15.65 -4.69 11.01
CA LEU A 109 16.80 -4.07 10.35
C LEU A 109 16.78 -2.53 10.44
N LEU A 110 15.74 -1.93 11.05
CA LEU A 110 15.58 -0.49 11.18
C LEU A 110 16.82 0.22 11.75
N PRO A 111 17.48 -0.25 12.83
CA PRO A 111 18.69 0.41 13.34
C PRO A 111 19.84 0.41 12.33
N ILE A 112 20.01 -0.68 11.58
CA ILE A 112 21.05 -0.82 10.56
C ILE A 112 20.77 0.15 9.40
N VAL A 113 19.51 0.21 8.95
CA VAL A 113 19.11 1.14 7.90
C VAL A 113 19.29 2.58 8.36
N MET A 114 18.99 2.91 9.61
CA MET A 114 19.22 4.24 10.16
C MET A 114 20.71 4.60 10.27
N LEU A 115 21.57 3.62 10.53
CA LEU A 115 23.03 3.83 10.56
C LEU A 115 23.58 4.15 9.16
N ILE A 116 23.07 3.47 8.12
CA ILE A 116 23.60 3.57 6.75
C ILE A 116 22.95 4.72 5.97
N ALA A 117 21.62 4.81 5.99
CA ALA A 117 20.83 5.78 5.22
C ALA A 117 20.45 7.03 6.04
N GLY A 118 20.88 7.09 7.31
CA GLY A 118 20.65 8.21 8.21
C GLY A 118 19.28 8.22 8.89
N LEU A 119 19.13 9.16 9.82
CA LEU A 119 17.90 9.35 10.60
C LEU A 119 16.83 10.20 9.88
N GLY A 120 17.21 10.93 8.83
CA GLY A 120 16.28 11.74 8.04
C GLY A 120 15.40 10.92 7.09
N ASP A 121 14.83 11.58 6.07
CA ASP A 121 13.89 10.95 5.14
C ASP A 121 14.47 9.75 4.39
N GLY A 122 15.77 9.76 4.08
CA GLY A 122 16.46 8.67 3.38
C GLY A 122 16.31 7.32 4.06
N GLY A 123 16.49 7.25 5.39
CA GLY A 123 16.33 6.02 6.15
C GLY A 123 14.89 5.49 6.15
N LYS A 124 13.90 6.38 6.26
CA LYS A 124 12.48 6.00 6.27
C LYS A 124 12.03 5.51 4.89
N ILE A 125 12.41 6.21 3.83
CA ILE A 125 12.15 5.81 2.43
C ILE A 125 12.82 4.46 2.15
N THR A 126 14.06 4.27 2.59
CA THR A 126 14.78 2.99 2.43
C THR A 126 14.06 1.85 3.13
N MET A 127 13.51 2.07 4.33
CA MET A 127 12.71 1.06 5.03
C MET A 127 11.44 0.68 4.26
N ILE A 128 10.71 1.67 3.71
CA ILE A 128 9.54 1.43 2.86
C ILE A 128 9.94 0.58 1.65
N VAL A 129 11.00 0.97 0.96
CA VAL A 129 11.51 0.24 -0.21
C VAL A 129 11.90 -1.18 0.15
N LEU A 130 12.70 -1.37 1.20
CA LEU A 130 13.20 -2.68 1.61
C LEU A 130 12.06 -3.65 1.93
N ILE A 131 11.01 -3.20 2.61
CA ILE A 131 9.89 -4.06 3.01
C ILE A 131 9.02 -4.41 1.81
N ILE A 132 8.69 -3.42 0.99
CA ILE A 132 7.73 -3.59 -0.11
C ILE A 132 8.37 -4.29 -1.31
N LEU A 133 9.67 -4.10 -1.54
CA LEU A 133 10.40 -4.67 -2.69
C LEU A 133 10.19 -6.19 -2.80
N PHE A 134 10.38 -6.93 -1.72
CA PHE A 134 10.25 -8.40 -1.74
C PHE A 134 8.80 -8.85 -1.94
N GLN A 135 7.83 -8.13 -1.35
CA GLN A 135 6.41 -8.39 -1.55
C GLN A 135 6.03 -8.28 -3.02
N ILE A 136 6.51 -7.22 -3.69
CA ILE A 136 6.26 -6.99 -5.12
C ILE A 136 6.95 -8.06 -5.96
N ILE A 137 8.22 -8.36 -5.70
CA ILE A 137 8.96 -9.38 -6.46
C ILE A 137 8.22 -10.71 -6.46
N VAL A 138 7.80 -11.18 -5.28
CA VAL A 138 7.13 -12.47 -5.14
C VAL A 138 5.78 -12.47 -5.85
N ASN A 139 4.90 -11.50 -5.56
CA ASN A 139 3.56 -11.48 -6.12
C ASN A 139 3.55 -11.36 -7.65
N ILE A 140 4.36 -10.45 -8.20
CA ILE A 140 4.41 -10.23 -9.65
C ILE A 140 5.03 -11.42 -10.37
N ARG A 141 6.09 -12.00 -9.79
CA ARG A 141 6.72 -13.20 -10.35
C ARG A 141 5.72 -14.36 -10.39
N ASP A 142 4.99 -14.58 -9.30
CA ASP A 142 4.03 -15.67 -9.21
C ASP A 142 2.85 -15.45 -10.18
N SER A 143 2.39 -14.21 -10.34
CA SER A 143 1.43 -13.82 -11.39
C SER A 143 1.94 -14.15 -12.80
N LEU A 144 3.21 -13.84 -13.11
CA LEU A 144 3.83 -14.16 -14.40
C LEU A 144 3.91 -15.68 -14.67
N TYR A 145 4.18 -16.49 -13.64
CA TYR A 145 4.24 -17.96 -13.78
C TYR A 145 2.87 -18.64 -13.84
N ASN A 146 1.82 -17.99 -13.32
CA ASN A 146 0.45 -18.52 -13.32
C ASN A 146 -0.29 -18.32 -14.66
N ILE A 147 0.30 -17.59 -15.62
CA ILE A 147 -0.32 -17.41 -16.93
C ILE A 147 -0.42 -18.76 -17.65
N PRO A 148 -1.62 -19.18 -18.10
CA PRO A 148 -1.81 -20.46 -18.80
C PRO A 148 -0.88 -20.60 -20.00
N ARG A 149 -0.28 -21.79 -20.18
CA ARG A 149 0.65 -22.05 -21.29
C ARG A 149 -0.05 -21.96 -22.64
N GLU A 150 -1.35 -22.25 -22.67
CA GLU A 150 -2.24 -22.18 -23.83
C GLU A 150 -2.25 -20.76 -24.41
N SER A 151 -2.24 -19.72 -23.57
CA SER A 151 -2.19 -18.32 -24.00
C SER A 151 -0.94 -18.01 -24.82
N PHE A 152 0.20 -18.63 -24.47
CA PHE A 152 1.43 -18.50 -25.23
C PHE A 152 1.40 -19.32 -26.52
N LEU A 153 0.88 -20.55 -26.49
CA LEU A 153 0.78 -21.41 -27.67
C LEU A 153 -0.11 -20.81 -28.76
N ILE A 154 -1.28 -20.27 -28.38
CA ILE A 154 -2.20 -19.64 -29.33
C ILE A 154 -1.54 -18.42 -29.98
N THR A 155 -0.86 -17.59 -29.20
CA THR A 155 -0.24 -16.36 -29.72
C THR A 155 0.98 -16.65 -30.58
N THR A 156 1.81 -17.64 -30.23
CA THR A 156 2.95 -18.03 -31.07
C THR A 156 2.51 -18.71 -32.37
N SER A 157 1.44 -19.51 -32.36
CA SER A 157 0.87 -20.09 -33.58
C SER A 157 0.31 -19.04 -34.55
N LEU A 158 -0.11 -17.87 -34.05
CA LEU A 158 -0.52 -16.73 -34.87
C LEU A 158 0.67 -15.90 -35.39
N GLY A 159 1.91 -16.32 -35.14
CA GLY A 159 3.12 -15.62 -35.59
C GLY A 159 3.47 -14.37 -34.76
N ALA A 160 2.98 -14.28 -33.52
CA ALA A 160 3.27 -13.13 -32.66
C ALA A 160 4.76 -13.04 -32.32
N THR A 161 5.33 -11.85 -32.49
CA THR A 161 6.67 -11.48 -32.03
C THR A 161 6.73 -11.39 -30.50
N SER A 162 7.93 -11.47 -29.92
CA SER A 162 8.15 -11.35 -28.47
C SER A 162 7.52 -10.08 -27.86
N TRP A 163 7.52 -8.97 -28.60
CA TRP A 163 6.89 -7.72 -28.15
C TRP A 163 5.37 -7.81 -28.16
N GLN A 164 4.78 -8.47 -29.16
CA GLN A 164 3.34 -8.71 -29.21
C GLN A 164 2.89 -9.64 -28.08
N VAL A 165 3.66 -10.68 -27.76
CA VAL A 165 3.39 -11.53 -26.58
C VAL A 165 3.44 -10.72 -25.29
N TYR A 166 4.43 -9.83 -25.13
CA TYR A 166 4.51 -8.96 -23.95
C TYR A 166 3.28 -8.06 -23.83
N ARG A 167 2.94 -7.32 -24.89
CA ARG A 167 1.86 -6.32 -24.88
C ARG A 167 0.46 -6.93 -24.80
N HIS A 168 0.24 -8.09 -25.41
CA HIS A 168 -1.10 -8.68 -25.55
C HIS A 168 -1.37 -9.87 -24.63
N VAL A 169 -0.35 -10.47 -24.02
CA VAL A 169 -0.51 -11.59 -23.08
C VAL A 169 0.01 -11.22 -21.70
N LEU A 170 1.30 -10.92 -21.57
CA LEU A 170 1.94 -10.74 -20.27
C LEU A 170 1.40 -9.52 -19.51
N LEU A 171 1.38 -8.35 -20.14
CA LEU A 171 0.92 -7.11 -19.51
C LEU A 171 -0.55 -7.19 -19.10
N PRO A 172 -1.52 -7.52 -19.98
CA PRO A 172 -2.94 -7.55 -19.59
C PRO A 172 -3.29 -8.66 -18.59
N ALA A 173 -2.53 -9.76 -18.57
CA ALA A 173 -2.74 -10.84 -17.59
C ALA A 173 -2.22 -10.46 -16.19
N THR A 174 -1.10 -9.75 -16.10
CA THR A 174 -0.47 -9.40 -14.81
C THR A 174 -0.93 -8.08 -14.23
N LEU A 175 -1.49 -7.18 -15.04
CA LEU A 175 -1.92 -5.85 -14.61
C LEU A 175 -2.90 -5.86 -13.42
N PRO A 176 -3.91 -6.74 -13.35
CA PRO A 176 -4.80 -6.83 -12.20
C PRO A 176 -4.08 -7.23 -10.91
N ASP A 177 -3.25 -8.27 -10.96
CA ASP A 177 -2.46 -8.73 -9.82
C ASP A 177 -1.44 -7.67 -9.38
N THR A 178 -0.95 -6.89 -10.33
CA THR A 178 -0.04 -5.76 -10.11
C THR A 178 -0.72 -4.64 -9.32
N LEU A 179 -1.97 -4.32 -9.64
CA LEU A 179 -2.76 -3.33 -8.91
C LEU A 179 -3.21 -3.84 -7.54
N SER A 180 -3.59 -5.11 -7.44
CA SER A 180 -3.88 -5.78 -6.16
C SER A 180 -2.66 -5.74 -5.23
N THR A 181 -1.47 -6.04 -5.77
CA THR A 181 -0.20 -5.96 -5.05
C THR A 181 0.09 -4.52 -4.61
N LEU A 182 -0.18 -3.51 -5.45
CA LEU A 182 -0.03 -2.11 -5.09
C LEU A 182 -0.94 -1.71 -3.92
N ARG A 183 -2.20 -2.18 -3.91
CA ARG A 183 -3.16 -1.92 -2.82
C ARG A 183 -2.64 -2.45 -1.48
N VAL A 184 -2.16 -3.70 -1.47
CA VAL A 184 -1.53 -4.30 -0.27
C VAL A 184 -0.29 -3.51 0.13
N ALA A 185 0.57 -3.14 -0.84
CA ALA A 185 1.79 -2.39 -0.59
C ALA A 185 1.52 -1.01 0.04
N ILE A 186 0.47 -0.30 -0.35
CA ILE A 186 0.09 0.98 0.27
C ILE A 186 -0.25 0.79 1.76
N GLY A 187 -1.02 -0.24 2.09
CA GLY A 187 -1.38 -0.54 3.47
C GLY A 187 -0.14 -0.85 4.31
N THR A 188 0.75 -1.71 3.79
CA THR A 188 2.03 -2.02 4.42
C THR A 188 2.92 -0.78 4.55
N ALA A 189 2.99 0.08 3.54
CA ALA A 189 3.78 1.30 3.54
C ALA A 189 3.40 2.21 4.72
N ILE A 190 2.11 2.39 4.97
CA ILE A 190 1.60 3.25 6.04
C ILE A 190 1.94 2.66 7.41
N SER A 191 1.78 1.36 7.59
CA SER A 191 2.17 0.69 8.84
C SER A 191 3.68 0.80 9.11
N VAL A 192 4.51 0.61 8.09
CA VAL A 192 5.96 0.79 8.19
C VAL A 192 6.32 2.23 8.47
N LEU A 193 5.66 3.17 7.79
CA LEU A 193 5.89 4.60 7.97
C LEU A 193 5.63 5.01 9.43
N PHE A 194 4.50 4.59 10.02
CA PHE A 194 4.20 4.84 11.43
C PHE A 194 5.35 4.41 12.36
N VAL A 195 5.85 3.19 12.18
CA VAL A 195 6.96 2.67 12.99
C VAL A 195 8.24 3.46 12.75
N THR A 196 8.60 3.69 11.50
CA THR A 196 9.88 4.35 11.13
C THR A 196 9.92 5.83 11.48
N GLU A 197 8.77 6.50 11.52
CA GLU A 197 8.63 7.89 11.95
C GLU A 197 8.62 8.05 13.47
N THR A 198 8.53 6.97 14.24
CA THR A 198 8.67 7.03 15.70
C THR A 198 10.14 7.26 16.12
N TYR A 199 11.10 6.98 15.23
CA TYR A 199 12.52 7.00 15.57
C TYR A 199 13.29 8.10 14.82
N GLY A 200 13.98 8.95 15.58
CA GLY A 200 14.99 9.87 15.07
C GLY A 200 14.45 10.92 14.08
N THR A 201 13.20 11.38 14.26
CA THR A 201 12.62 12.46 13.46
C THR A 201 11.72 13.34 14.32
N ASP A 202 11.60 14.61 13.93
CA ASP A 202 10.71 15.63 14.48
C ASP A 202 9.47 15.85 13.59
N LYS A 203 9.32 15.07 12.51
CA LYS A 203 8.27 15.25 11.49
C LYS A 203 7.72 13.93 11.00
N GLY A 204 6.44 13.93 10.64
CA GLY A 204 5.68 12.75 10.22
C GLY A 204 4.53 12.44 11.16
N MET A 205 3.53 11.76 10.63
CA MET A 205 2.33 11.35 11.35
C MET A 205 2.62 10.32 12.43
N GLY A 206 3.58 9.41 12.23
CA GLY A 206 4.00 8.47 13.26
C GLY A 206 4.59 9.19 14.48
N TYR A 207 5.47 10.18 14.24
CA TYR A 207 5.96 11.07 15.29
C TYR A 207 4.80 11.79 15.99
N PHE A 208 3.91 12.45 15.23
CA PHE A 208 2.80 13.23 15.79
C PHE A 208 1.87 12.40 16.68
N ILE A 209 1.57 11.15 16.28
CA ILE A 209 0.72 10.24 17.05
C ILE A 209 1.40 9.86 18.37
N ILE A 210 2.67 9.45 18.32
CA ILE A 210 3.41 9.05 19.53
C ILE A 210 3.65 10.24 20.46
N ASP A 211 3.96 11.40 19.90
CA ASP A 211 4.20 12.63 20.65
C ASP A 211 2.91 13.13 21.34
N SER A 212 1.77 13.04 20.67
CA SER A 212 0.44 13.31 21.27
C SER A 212 0.11 12.30 22.37
N TRP A 213 0.42 11.01 22.15
CA TRP A 213 0.23 9.97 23.15
C TRP A 213 1.07 10.23 24.41
N MET A 214 2.34 10.59 24.25
CA MET A 214 3.24 10.92 25.37
C MET A 214 2.79 12.17 26.15
N ARG A 215 2.09 13.10 25.49
CA ARG A 215 1.50 14.29 26.14
C ARG A 215 0.12 14.04 26.76
N PHE A 216 -0.40 12.80 26.68
CA PHE A 216 -1.78 12.47 27.06
C PHE A 216 -2.85 13.27 26.31
N ASP A 217 -2.49 13.87 25.16
CA ASP A 217 -3.44 14.52 24.27
C ASP A 217 -4.03 13.47 23.33
N TYR A 218 -5.01 12.73 23.85
CA TYR A 218 -5.69 11.70 23.11
C TYR A 218 -6.49 12.27 21.92
N ILE A 219 -6.99 13.51 21.99
CA ILE A 219 -7.76 14.10 20.87
C ILE A 219 -6.85 14.26 19.66
N SER A 220 -5.65 14.81 19.86
CA SER A 220 -4.64 14.93 18.80
C SER A 220 -4.16 13.55 18.34
N MET A 221 -3.93 12.61 19.25
CA MET A 221 -3.51 11.24 18.90
C MET A 221 -4.51 10.55 17.97
N TYR A 222 -5.80 10.51 18.34
CA TYR A 222 -6.85 9.92 17.52
C TYR A 222 -7.07 10.70 16.22
N GLY A 223 -6.93 12.04 16.25
CA GLY A 223 -6.96 12.88 15.06
C GLY A 223 -5.85 12.51 14.06
N GLY A 224 -4.64 12.27 14.58
CA GLY A 224 -3.50 11.80 13.79
C GLY A 224 -3.73 10.43 13.15
N ILE A 225 -4.30 9.48 13.91
CA ILE A 225 -4.65 8.15 13.40
C ILE A 225 -5.74 8.26 12.31
N ALA A 226 -6.76 9.08 12.55
CA ALA A 226 -7.86 9.29 11.61
C ALA A 226 -7.37 9.91 10.30
N ILE A 227 -6.55 10.97 10.35
CA ILE A 227 -6.05 11.62 9.13
C ILE A 227 -5.09 10.72 8.35
N LEU A 228 -4.23 9.95 9.04
CA LEU A 228 -3.34 8.99 8.38
C LEU A 228 -4.14 7.86 7.71
N SER A 229 -5.23 7.41 8.35
CA SER A 229 -6.15 6.42 7.79
C SER A 229 -6.92 6.97 6.58
N ILE A 230 -7.38 8.22 6.62
CA ILE A 230 -8.01 8.90 5.49
C ILE A 230 -7.02 9.02 4.32
N ALA A 231 -5.78 9.42 4.59
CA ALA A 231 -4.74 9.50 3.57
C ALA A 231 -4.47 8.15 2.90
N GLY A 232 -4.38 7.07 3.67
CA GLY A 232 -4.25 5.72 3.13
C GLY A 232 -5.45 5.26 2.32
N PHE A 233 -6.65 5.55 2.81
CA PHE A 233 -7.88 5.25 2.11
C PHE A 233 -7.98 5.99 0.77
N LEU A 234 -7.54 7.25 0.71
CA LEU A 234 -7.48 8.01 -0.54
C LEU A 234 -6.49 7.37 -1.53
N LEU A 235 -5.33 6.90 -1.06
CA LEU A 235 -4.39 6.15 -1.92
C LEU A 235 -5.01 4.85 -2.44
N PHE A 236 -5.79 4.13 -1.62
CA PHE A 236 -6.51 2.92 -2.06
C PHE A 236 -7.56 3.26 -3.13
N LEU A 237 -8.34 4.32 -2.91
CA LEU A 237 -9.34 4.77 -3.88
C LEU A 237 -8.70 5.14 -5.21
N LEU A 238 -7.53 5.80 -5.18
CA LEU A 238 -6.77 6.09 -6.40
C LEU A 238 -6.34 4.81 -7.12
N THR A 239 -5.87 3.78 -6.40
CA THR A 239 -5.53 2.50 -7.03
C THR A 239 -6.74 1.78 -7.63
N ASP A 240 -7.90 1.86 -6.99
CA ASP A 240 -9.11 1.24 -7.51
C ASP A 240 -9.62 1.95 -8.77
N LEU A 241 -9.51 3.29 -8.80
CA LEU A 241 -9.81 4.08 -9.99
C LEU A 241 -8.85 3.75 -11.15
N LEU A 242 -7.56 3.55 -10.85
CA LEU A 242 -6.58 3.08 -11.84
C LEU A 242 -6.94 1.69 -12.37
N GLU A 243 -7.42 0.79 -11.53
CA GLU A 243 -7.89 -0.54 -11.94
C GLU A 243 -9.09 -0.48 -12.88
N LEU A 244 -10.08 0.36 -12.57
CA LEU A 244 -11.24 0.56 -13.44
C LEU A 244 -10.87 1.12 -14.82
N LEU A 245 -9.82 1.94 -14.90
CA LEU A 245 -9.35 2.54 -16.14
C LEU A 245 -8.44 1.60 -16.95
N LEU A 246 -7.54 0.90 -16.27
CA LEU A 246 -6.49 0.08 -16.89
C LEU A 246 -6.93 -1.35 -17.17
N CYS A 247 -7.88 -1.91 -16.42
CA CYS A 247 -8.35 -3.30 -16.55
C CYS A 247 -9.85 -3.39 -16.95
N PRO A 248 -10.30 -2.75 -18.05
CA PRO A 248 -11.71 -2.79 -18.44
C PRO A 248 -12.20 -4.20 -18.79
N TRP A 249 -11.30 -5.09 -19.24
CA TRP A 249 -11.60 -6.46 -19.68
C TRP A 249 -11.84 -7.43 -18.53
N GLN A 250 -11.40 -7.14 -17.30
CA GLN A 250 -11.76 -7.98 -16.17
C GLN A 250 -13.26 -7.82 -15.88
N GLU A 251 -13.99 -8.92 -16.00
CA GLU A 251 -15.29 -9.05 -15.38
C GLU A 251 -15.05 -9.41 -13.91
N LEU A 252 -15.65 -8.66 -12.98
CA LEU A 252 -15.75 -9.09 -11.58
C LEU A 252 -16.43 -10.46 -11.61
N SER A 253 -15.66 -11.54 -11.42
CA SER A 253 -16.20 -12.88 -11.24
C SER A 253 -17.32 -12.80 -10.19
N PRO A 254 -18.49 -13.41 -10.42
CA PRO A 254 -19.58 -13.47 -9.45
C PRO A 254 -19.25 -14.23 -8.15
N SER A 255 -17.98 -14.60 -7.89
CA SER A 255 -17.55 -15.35 -6.72
C SER A 255 -17.55 -14.55 -5.40
N ASP A 256 -17.91 -13.26 -5.44
CA ASP A 256 -18.16 -12.41 -4.26
C ASP A 256 -19.67 -12.19 -3.99
N LYS A 257 -20.55 -13.11 -4.43
CA LYS A 257 -21.96 -13.14 -3.99
C LYS A 257 -22.15 -14.07 -2.81
#